data_AF-A0AAN6YNH8-F1
#
_entry.id   AF-A0AAN6YNH8-F1
#
_cell.length_a   1.000
_cell.length_b   1.000
_cell.length_c   1.000
_cell.angle_alpha   90.00
_cell.angle_beta   90.00
_cell.angle_gamma   90.00
#
_symmetry.space_group_name_H-M   'P 1'
#
loop_
_entity.id
_entity.type
_entity.pdbx_description
1 polymer ?
#
loop_
_entity_poly.entity_id
_entity_poly.type
_entity_poly.pdbx_seq_one_letter_code
_entity_poly.pdbx_strand_id
1 'polypeptide(L)'
;MGSSQPITLGHVINDQPNKRVNEGWNNSIPLTSTRPQPDYSVGFRRDAFTEDQLARLSPFIGDFIAGDQYFFMATYYMYFPFLTCEVKCDAAALDIADRQNPHSMTLALRGIAELFRAVKREDEINQKILAFSVSHDHRLARIYGHYPMITGKDIKYYRHPIRTFDFTELEGRDKWTAYQFTRTVYDKWMPTHFKNICYAIDQLPSNLDFDVPPLSEATGLSQDLGNLIQPGACSASAADQDSQSSIAEQQAVTPDTSFSGVGEAKRRKGRTNR
;
A
#
# COMPACT_ATOMS: atom_id res chain seq x y z
N MET A 1 -55.34 18.51 17.87
CA MET A 1 -54.48 18.32 16.68
C MET A 1 -53.12 18.94 17.01
N GLY A 2 -52.07 18.14 17.15
CA GLY A 2 -50.70 18.62 17.34
C GLY A 2 -49.85 18.10 16.19
N SER A 3 -49.43 18.98 15.28
CA SER A 3 -48.58 18.63 14.15
C SER A 3 -47.14 18.45 14.62
N SER A 4 -46.63 17.22 14.58
CA SER A 4 -45.21 16.96 14.84
C SER A 4 -44.39 17.40 13.63
N GLN A 5 -43.65 18.50 13.77
CA GLN A 5 -42.64 18.91 12.78
C GLN A 5 -41.41 17.99 12.92
N PRO A 6 -40.84 17.47 11.82
CA PRO A 6 -39.63 16.66 11.89
C PRO A 6 -38.42 17.54 12.21
N ILE A 7 -37.58 17.08 13.14
CA ILE A 7 -36.32 17.75 13.49
C ILE A 7 -35.34 17.60 12.33
N THR A 8 -34.93 18.72 11.74
CA THR A 8 -33.98 18.77 10.61
C THR A 8 -32.63 18.18 11.02
N LEU A 9 -32.19 17.13 10.33
CA LEU A 9 -30.90 16.47 10.55
C LEU A 9 -29.75 17.31 9.98
N GLY A 10 -29.42 18.42 10.64
CA GLY A 10 -28.58 19.50 10.11
C GLY A 10 -27.23 19.71 10.79
N HIS A 11 -26.43 18.65 10.98
CA HIS A 11 -24.95 18.67 11.01
C HIS A 11 -24.42 17.25 11.26
N VAL A 12 -24.04 16.55 10.19
CA VAL A 12 -23.18 15.35 10.29
C VAL A 12 -21.80 15.77 9.79
N ILE A 13 -20.80 15.67 10.65
CA ILE A 13 -19.41 16.02 10.33
C ILE A 13 -18.86 15.01 9.31
N ASN A 14 -18.16 15.50 8.28
CA ASN A 14 -17.72 14.72 7.11
C ASN A 14 -16.47 13.84 7.36
N ASP A 15 -16.33 13.24 8.55
CA ASP A 15 -15.17 12.42 8.93
C ASP A 15 -15.20 10.99 8.33
N GLN A 16 -15.68 10.85 7.09
CA GLN A 16 -15.73 9.54 6.41
C GLN A 16 -14.36 9.21 5.80
N PRO A 17 -13.66 8.15 6.26
CA PRO A 17 -12.33 7.83 5.79
C PRO A 17 -12.35 7.41 4.32
N ASN A 18 -11.30 7.81 3.58
CA ASN A 18 -11.16 7.40 2.20
C ASN A 18 -10.80 5.91 2.14
N LYS A 19 -11.56 5.15 1.35
CA LYS A 19 -11.36 3.70 1.17
C LYS A 19 -10.93 3.45 -0.26
N ARG A 20 -9.87 2.66 -0.43
CA ARG A 20 -9.32 2.29 -1.74
C ARG A 20 -9.04 0.81 -1.79
N VAL A 21 -9.26 0.22 -2.96
CA VAL A 21 -9.06 -1.20 -3.25
C VAL A 21 -8.04 -1.28 -4.36
N ASN A 22 -6.92 -1.95 -4.12
CA ASN A 22 -5.84 -2.17 -5.09
C ASN A 22 -5.33 -0.88 -5.79
N GLU A 23 -5.30 0.27 -5.09
CA GLU A 23 -4.79 1.54 -5.63
C GLU A 23 -3.29 1.68 -5.33
N GLY A 24 -2.48 1.90 -6.36
CA GLY A 24 -1.04 2.12 -6.22
C GLY A 24 -0.74 3.46 -5.53
N TRP A 25 0.18 3.45 -4.57
CA TRP A 25 0.59 4.64 -3.82
C TRP A 25 1.55 5.51 -4.65
N ASN A 26 1.01 6.12 -5.70
CA ASN A 26 1.77 6.93 -6.67
C ASN A 26 2.26 8.27 -6.10
N ASN A 27 1.59 8.77 -5.06
CA ASN A 27 1.85 10.09 -4.47
C ASN A 27 2.82 10.02 -3.28
N SER A 28 3.23 8.83 -2.82
CA SER A 28 4.16 8.70 -1.70
C SER A 28 5.62 8.68 -2.15
N ILE A 29 6.51 9.38 -1.44
CA ILE A 29 7.96 9.26 -1.65
C ILE A 29 8.40 7.81 -1.36
N PRO A 30 8.93 7.07 -2.34
CA PRO A 30 9.23 5.66 -2.20
C PRO A 30 10.44 5.44 -1.28
N LEU A 31 10.36 4.41 -0.43
CA LEU A 31 11.51 3.92 0.36
C LEU A 31 12.40 2.97 -0.44
N THR A 32 11.85 2.34 -1.49
CA THR A 32 12.51 1.35 -2.36
C THR A 32 11.98 1.49 -3.78
N SER A 33 12.62 0.90 -4.78
CA SER A 33 12.11 0.87 -6.17
C SER A 33 10.69 0.29 -6.33
N THR A 34 10.21 -0.52 -5.37
CA THR A 34 8.85 -1.05 -5.37
C THR A 34 7.84 -0.04 -4.81
N ARG A 35 6.89 0.40 -5.65
CA ARG A 35 5.73 1.19 -5.23
C ARG A 35 4.77 0.32 -4.38
N PRO A 36 4.31 0.77 -3.20
CA PRO A 36 3.25 0.08 -2.47
C PRO A 36 1.92 0.07 -3.25
N GLN A 37 1.18 -1.03 -3.18
CA GLN A 37 -0.15 -1.15 -3.76
C GLN A 37 -0.98 -2.15 -2.93
N PRO A 38 -1.51 -1.71 -1.76
CA PRO A 38 -2.28 -2.59 -0.89
C PRO A 38 -3.60 -3.01 -1.54
N ASP A 39 -3.99 -4.27 -1.34
CA ASP A 39 -5.29 -4.79 -1.77
C ASP A 39 -6.45 -3.96 -1.18
N TYR A 40 -6.28 -3.42 0.03
CA TYR A 40 -7.12 -2.39 0.62
C TYR A 40 -6.29 -1.36 1.38
N SER A 41 -6.63 -0.07 1.27
CA SER A 41 -6.02 0.98 2.08
C SER A 41 -7.02 2.04 2.53
N VAL A 42 -6.67 2.70 3.63
CA VAL A 42 -7.50 3.68 4.32
C VAL A 42 -6.64 4.85 4.78
N GLY A 43 -7.13 6.05 4.54
CA GLY A 43 -6.61 7.30 5.10
C GLY A 43 -7.71 8.35 5.16
N PHE A 44 -7.33 9.59 5.40
CA PHE A 44 -8.23 10.73 5.38
C PHE A 44 -8.39 11.26 3.95
N ARG A 45 -9.58 11.75 3.62
CA ARG A 45 -9.84 12.44 2.35
C ARG A 45 -9.28 13.86 2.41
N ARG A 46 -8.98 14.50 1.26
CA ARG A 46 -8.56 15.92 1.22
C ARG A 46 -9.60 16.82 1.90
N ASP A 47 -10.89 16.59 1.63
CA ASP A 47 -12.02 17.36 2.15
C ASP A 47 -12.37 17.08 3.62
N ALA A 48 -11.60 16.25 4.31
CA ALA A 48 -11.64 16.18 5.78
C ALA A 48 -10.86 17.36 6.42
N PHE A 49 -9.86 17.91 5.71
CA PHE A 49 -9.03 19.02 6.19
C PHE A 49 -9.61 20.36 5.75
N THR A 50 -9.38 21.41 6.54
CA THR A 50 -9.72 22.78 6.13
C THR A 50 -8.75 23.28 5.05
N GLU A 51 -9.16 24.25 4.24
CA GLU A 51 -8.25 24.87 3.26
C GLU A 51 -7.03 25.53 3.94
N ASP A 52 -7.19 26.08 5.15
CA ASP A 52 -6.06 26.57 5.96
C ASP A 52 -5.08 25.45 6.35
N GLN A 53 -5.58 24.28 6.75
CA GLN A 53 -4.75 23.12 7.08
C GLN A 53 -4.02 22.59 5.84
N LEU A 54 -4.68 22.58 4.69
CA LEU A 54 -4.09 22.15 3.42
C LEU A 54 -3.05 23.17 2.93
N ALA A 55 -3.30 24.48 3.10
CA ALA A 55 -2.32 25.53 2.85
C ALA A 55 -1.10 25.41 3.78
N ARG A 56 -1.28 25.07 5.06
CA ARG A 56 -0.17 24.81 6.01
C ARG A 56 0.64 23.56 5.68
N LEU A 57 0.00 22.53 5.11
CA LEU A 57 0.71 21.36 4.58
C LEU A 57 1.48 21.69 3.30
N SER A 58 1.03 22.67 2.52
CA SER A 58 1.57 22.97 1.18
C SER A 58 3.09 23.20 1.10
N PRO A 59 3.78 23.84 2.07
CA PRO A 59 5.24 23.98 2.04
C PRO A 59 6.02 22.71 2.42
N PHE A 60 5.34 21.72 3.02
CA PHE A 60 5.90 20.41 3.38
C PHE A 60 5.51 19.31 2.38
N ILE A 61 4.64 19.66 1.45
CA ILE A 61 4.21 18.97 0.24
C ILE A 61 5.19 19.45 -0.85
N GLY A 62 5.72 18.56 -1.69
CA GLY A 62 6.59 18.96 -2.82
C GLY A 62 5.84 19.83 -3.84
N ASP A 63 6.53 20.31 -4.88
CA ASP A 63 5.88 21.16 -5.88
C ASP A 63 4.80 20.37 -6.64
N PHE A 64 3.55 20.76 -6.37
CA PHE A 64 2.34 20.19 -6.95
C PHE A 64 2.32 20.26 -8.49
N ILE A 65 3.02 21.23 -9.07
CA ILE A 65 3.08 21.46 -10.52
C ILE A 65 4.24 20.68 -11.16
N ALA A 66 5.30 20.35 -10.41
CA ALA A 66 6.45 19.58 -10.89
C ALA A 66 6.19 18.06 -10.96
N GLY A 67 5.12 17.57 -10.32
CA GLY A 67 4.80 16.13 -10.23
C GLY A 67 5.48 15.44 -9.04
N ASP A 68 5.86 16.21 -8.02
CA ASP A 68 6.60 15.71 -6.87
C ASP A 68 5.81 14.66 -6.07
N GLN A 69 6.57 13.80 -5.38
CA GLN A 69 6.07 12.83 -4.43
C GLN A 69 6.01 13.46 -3.03
N TYR A 70 5.04 13.05 -2.23
CA TYR A 70 4.69 13.68 -0.96
C TYR A 70 4.96 12.77 0.24
N PHE A 71 5.25 13.35 1.41
CA PHE A 71 5.37 12.60 2.66
C PHE A 71 4.01 12.20 3.24
N PHE A 72 2.97 13.01 3.04
CA PHE A 72 1.67 12.85 3.71
C PHE A 72 0.61 12.11 2.89
N MET A 73 0.86 11.81 1.61
CA MET A 73 -0.15 11.27 0.70
C MET A 73 0.27 9.90 0.16
N ALA A 74 -0.64 8.93 0.23
CA ALA A 74 -0.52 7.67 -0.49
C ALA A 74 -0.92 7.85 -1.97
N THR A 75 -2.10 8.44 -2.17
CA THR A 75 -2.72 8.69 -3.49
C THR A 75 -3.29 10.11 -3.48
N TYR A 76 -3.63 10.66 -4.65
CA TYR A 76 -4.15 12.03 -4.78
C TYR A 76 -5.30 12.37 -3.81
N TYR A 77 -6.08 11.37 -3.39
CA TYR A 77 -7.22 11.53 -2.50
C TYR A 77 -7.00 10.98 -1.08
N MET A 78 -5.82 10.44 -0.74
CA MET A 78 -5.57 9.75 0.52
C MET A 78 -4.39 10.37 1.27
N TYR A 79 -4.73 11.20 2.26
CA TYR A 79 -3.82 11.85 3.21
C TYR A 79 -3.70 11.01 4.48
N PHE A 80 -2.51 10.97 5.08
CA PHE A 80 -2.16 10.23 6.30
C PHE A 80 -2.85 8.84 6.36
N PRO A 81 -2.49 7.91 5.45
CA PRO A 81 -2.99 6.55 5.51
C PRO A 81 -2.67 5.91 6.87
N PHE A 82 -3.60 5.12 7.42
CA PHE A 82 -3.47 4.55 8.77
C PHE A 82 -3.90 3.07 8.86
N LEU A 83 -4.48 2.50 7.80
CA LEU A 83 -4.80 1.07 7.74
C LEU A 83 -4.57 0.52 6.34
N THR A 84 -3.87 -0.62 6.24
CA THR A 84 -3.80 -1.43 5.02
C THR A 84 -4.24 -2.87 5.24
N CYS A 85 -4.72 -3.50 4.17
CA CYS A 85 -4.93 -4.94 4.09
C CYS A 85 -4.22 -5.51 2.88
N GLU A 86 -3.62 -6.68 3.07
CA GLU A 86 -3.05 -7.52 2.01
C GLU A 86 -3.74 -8.88 2.08
N VAL A 87 -4.34 -9.29 0.97
CA VAL A 87 -5.06 -10.56 0.81
C VAL A 87 -4.20 -11.49 -0.03
N LYS A 88 -4.06 -12.74 0.37
CA LYS A 88 -3.20 -13.70 -0.34
C LYS A 88 -3.88 -15.05 -0.50
N CYS A 89 -3.58 -15.72 -1.60
CA CYS A 89 -3.86 -17.15 -1.75
C CYS A 89 -2.69 -17.91 -1.14
N ASP A 90 -3.00 -18.87 -0.26
CA ASP A 90 -2.08 -19.76 0.45
C ASP A 90 -1.21 -19.17 1.58
N ALA A 91 -1.00 -19.97 2.62
CA ALA A 91 -0.36 -19.54 3.86
C ALA A 91 1.12 -19.10 3.69
N ALA A 92 1.84 -19.65 2.70
CA ALA A 92 3.21 -19.23 2.38
C ALA A 92 3.26 -17.81 1.78
N ALA A 93 2.16 -17.33 1.20
CA ALA A 93 2.06 -15.97 0.67
C ALA A 93 1.71 -14.93 1.75
N LEU A 94 1.25 -15.32 2.94
CA LEU A 94 1.08 -14.39 4.07
C LEU A 94 2.39 -13.74 4.49
N ASP A 95 3.51 -14.42 4.31
CA ASP A 95 4.83 -13.83 4.59
C ASP A 95 5.22 -12.79 3.53
N ILE A 96 4.58 -12.77 2.35
CA ILE A 96 4.71 -11.71 1.35
C ILE A 96 3.85 -10.51 1.77
N ALA A 97 2.59 -10.73 2.17
CA ALA A 97 1.75 -9.70 2.77
C ALA A 97 2.43 -9.04 3.98
N ASP A 98 3.06 -9.83 4.85
CA ASP A 98 3.81 -9.36 6.01
C ASP A 98 5.14 -8.66 5.67
N ARG A 99 5.54 -8.57 4.39
CA ARG A 99 6.61 -7.68 3.89
C ARG A 99 6.05 -6.44 3.21
N GLN A 100 4.96 -6.58 2.44
CA GLN A 100 4.28 -5.47 1.76
C GLN A 100 3.63 -4.48 2.74
N ASN A 101 2.90 -4.99 3.74
CA ASN A 101 2.21 -4.16 4.74
C ASN A 101 3.18 -3.22 5.51
N PRO A 102 4.32 -3.69 6.07
CA PRO A 102 5.30 -2.79 6.69
C PRO A 102 5.91 -1.74 5.77
N HIS A 103 6.06 -2.02 4.46
CA HIS A 103 6.54 -1.02 3.50
C HIS A 103 5.54 0.13 3.38
N SER A 104 4.27 -0.18 3.11
CA SER A 104 3.17 0.79 3.08
C SER A 104 3.07 1.57 4.40
N MET A 105 3.11 0.88 5.54
CA MET A 105 3.01 1.51 6.86
C MET A 105 4.25 2.34 7.23
N THR A 106 5.43 2.03 6.69
CA THR A 106 6.61 2.89 6.88
C THR A 106 6.42 4.25 6.19
N LEU A 107 5.87 4.27 4.97
CA LEU A 107 5.58 5.54 4.28
C LEU A 107 4.50 6.35 5.00
N ALA A 108 3.44 5.68 5.47
CA ALA A 108 2.39 6.27 6.30
C ALA A 108 2.95 6.95 7.56
N LEU A 109 3.76 6.22 8.33
CA LEU A 109 4.37 6.72 9.56
C LEU A 109 5.39 7.82 9.32
N ARG A 110 6.10 7.81 8.18
CA ARG A 110 7.04 8.87 7.80
C ARG A 110 6.33 10.22 7.70
N GLY A 111 5.19 10.28 7.02
CA GLY A 111 4.38 11.49 6.95
C GLY A 111 3.97 12.02 8.34
N ILE A 112 3.53 11.13 9.23
CA ILE A 112 3.16 11.51 10.61
C ILE A 112 4.40 11.99 11.40
N ALA A 113 5.54 11.31 11.25
CA ALA A 113 6.75 11.63 12.00
C ALA A 113 7.37 12.96 11.59
N GLU A 114 7.44 13.27 10.29
CA GLU A 114 7.96 14.56 9.83
C GLU A 114 7.00 15.71 10.20
N LEU A 115 5.67 15.50 10.18
CA LEU A 115 4.68 16.49 10.66
C LEU A 115 4.91 16.84 12.14
N PHE A 116 5.01 15.83 13.02
CA PHE A 116 5.18 16.06 14.45
C PHE A 116 6.56 16.62 14.79
N ARG A 117 7.59 16.30 13.99
CA ARG A 117 8.92 16.92 14.08
C ARG A 117 8.93 18.38 13.68
N ALA A 118 8.21 18.76 12.61
CA ALA A 118 8.09 20.16 12.19
C ALA A 118 7.53 21.06 13.29
N VAL A 119 6.63 20.52 14.14
CA VAL A 119 6.07 21.22 15.31
C VAL A 119 6.74 20.88 16.66
N LYS A 120 7.86 20.15 16.66
CA LYS A 120 8.65 19.79 17.86
C LYS A 120 7.86 19.02 18.92
N ARG A 121 7.02 18.07 18.49
CA ARG A 121 6.14 17.25 19.33
C ARG A 121 6.39 15.74 19.13
N GLU A 122 7.61 15.35 18.77
CA GLU A 122 7.99 13.95 18.52
C GLU A 122 7.70 13.02 19.71
N ASP A 123 7.85 13.48 20.94
CA ASP A 123 7.55 12.71 22.15
C ASP A 123 6.06 12.28 22.26
N GLU A 124 5.16 12.97 21.57
CA GLU A 124 3.75 12.57 21.52
C GLU A 124 3.49 11.35 20.64
N ILE A 125 4.40 11.02 19.73
CA ILE A 125 4.25 9.91 18.77
C ILE A 125 5.31 8.81 18.92
N ASN A 126 6.42 9.10 19.60
CA ASN A 126 7.50 8.14 19.84
C ASN A 126 6.97 6.87 20.53
N GLN A 127 7.24 5.71 19.93
CA GLN A 127 6.80 4.38 20.37
C GLN A 127 5.28 4.16 20.48
N LYS A 128 4.45 5.07 19.95
CA LYS A 128 2.99 4.89 19.92
C LYS A 128 2.54 4.27 18.61
N ILE A 129 1.54 3.39 18.68
CA ILE A 129 0.91 2.81 17.48
C ILE A 129 0.08 3.89 16.78
N LEU A 130 0.49 4.21 15.54
CA LEU A 130 -0.08 5.29 14.72
C LEU A 130 -0.66 4.79 13.40
N ALA A 131 -0.45 3.51 13.06
CA ALA A 131 -1.07 2.86 11.91
C ALA A 131 -1.23 1.37 12.15
N PHE A 132 -2.06 0.69 11.35
CA PHE A 132 -2.37 -0.72 11.48
C PHE A 132 -2.27 -1.44 10.15
N SER A 133 -2.01 -2.74 10.18
CA SER A 133 -2.16 -3.57 8.98
C SER A 133 -2.78 -4.92 9.27
N VAL A 134 -3.50 -5.44 8.29
CA VAL A 134 -4.05 -6.81 8.29
C VAL A 134 -3.46 -7.58 7.12
N SER A 135 -2.96 -8.78 7.39
CA SER A 135 -2.58 -9.76 6.37
C SER A 135 -3.51 -10.96 6.53
N HIS A 136 -4.22 -11.38 5.49
CA HIS A 136 -5.08 -12.57 5.58
C HIS A 136 -5.14 -13.41 4.31
N ASP A 137 -5.48 -14.68 4.49
CA ASP A 137 -5.75 -15.62 3.41
C ASP A 137 -7.19 -16.18 3.57
N HIS A 138 -7.43 -17.41 3.12
CA HIS A 138 -8.71 -18.11 3.26
C HIS A 138 -8.98 -18.68 4.66
N ARG A 139 -8.00 -18.62 5.58
CA ARG A 139 -8.02 -19.29 6.88
C ARG A 139 -7.50 -18.43 8.04
N LEU A 140 -6.38 -17.76 7.85
CA LEU A 140 -5.65 -17.01 8.87
C LEU A 140 -5.79 -15.51 8.69
N ALA A 141 -5.79 -14.78 9.79
CA ALA A 141 -5.61 -13.33 9.83
C ALA A 141 -4.52 -12.94 10.83
N ARG A 142 -3.63 -12.02 10.41
CA ARG A 142 -2.56 -11.42 11.20
C ARG A 142 -2.79 -9.92 11.28
N ILE A 143 -2.90 -9.36 12.48
CA ILE A 143 -3.14 -7.94 12.75
C ILE A 143 -1.91 -7.36 13.43
N TYR A 144 -1.40 -6.24 12.89
CA TYR A 144 -0.23 -5.53 13.40
C TYR A 144 -0.56 -4.06 13.67
N GLY A 145 0.07 -3.51 14.71
CA GLY A 145 0.19 -2.06 14.91
C GLY A 145 1.59 -1.61 14.54
N HIS A 146 1.73 -0.44 13.93
CA HIS A 146 3.00 0.12 13.47
C HIS A 146 3.28 1.43 14.18
N TYR A 147 4.55 1.65 14.53
CA TYR A 147 5.00 2.80 15.33
C TYR A 147 6.39 3.30 14.91
N PRO A 148 6.66 4.62 15.01
CA PRO A 148 8.00 5.16 14.89
C PRO A 148 8.74 5.05 16.24
N MET A 149 10.04 4.84 16.19
CA MET A 149 10.98 5.04 17.29
C MET A 149 11.91 6.18 16.89
N ILE A 150 11.85 7.27 17.65
CA ILE A 150 12.55 8.52 17.36
C ILE A 150 13.68 8.69 18.37
N THR A 151 14.91 8.82 17.86
CA THR A 151 16.13 8.99 18.66
C THR A 151 16.94 10.15 18.08
N GLY A 152 16.67 11.35 18.58
CA GLY A 152 17.22 12.59 18.01
C GLY A 152 16.74 12.79 16.57
N LYS A 153 17.68 12.84 15.61
CA LYS A 153 17.35 12.98 14.18
C LYS A 153 16.88 11.67 13.55
N ASP A 154 17.31 10.52 14.07
CA ASP A 154 16.99 9.22 13.48
C ASP A 154 15.55 8.80 13.80
N ILE A 155 14.85 8.27 12.79
CA ILE A 155 13.56 7.59 12.96
C ILE A 155 13.71 6.16 12.42
N LYS A 156 13.30 5.18 13.22
CA LYS A 156 13.17 3.78 12.81
C LYS A 156 11.70 3.37 12.91
N TYR A 157 11.24 2.55 11.98
CA TYR A 157 9.84 2.14 11.90
C TYR A 157 9.71 0.67 12.28
N TYR A 158 8.79 0.38 13.18
CA TYR A 158 8.62 -0.94 13.77
C TYR A 158 7.15 -1.36 13.75
N ARG A 159 6.94 -2.69 13.85
CA ARG A 159 5.61 -3.28 14.03
C ARG A 159 5.52 -4.11 15.31
N HIS A 160 4.33 -4.17 15.87
CA HIS A 160 3.96 -5.02 16.98
C HIS A 160 2.81 -5.96 16.55
N PRO A 161 2.96 -7.30 16.68
CA PRO A 161 1.86 -8.23 16.44
C PRO A 161 0.76 -8.02 17.50
N ILE A 162 -0.43 -7.58 17.06
CA ILE A 162 -1.59 -7.39 17.94
C ILE A 162 -2.33 -8.71 18.12
N ARG A 163 -2.56 -9.46 17.03
CA ARG A 163 -3.19 -10.79 17.07
C ARG A 163 -2.90 -11.57 15.81
N THR A 164 -2.71 -12.89 15.95
CA THR A 164 -2.74 -13.86 14.85
C THR A 164 -3.74 -14.94 15.22
N PHE A 165 -4.62 -15.33 14.31
CA PHE A 165 -5.68 -16.31 14.56
C PHE A 165 -6.15 -17.00 13.27
N ASP A 166 -6.68 -18.22 13.43
CA ASP A 166 -7.47 -18.91 12.41
C ASP A 166 -8.96 -18.56 12.63
N PHE A 167 -9.64 -18.10 11.57
CA PHE A 167 -11.05 -17.72 11.64
C PHE A 167 -12.02 -18.81 11.20
N THR A 168 -11.50 -19.97 10.77
CA THR A 168 -12.24 -21.19 10.40
C THR A 168 -12.22 -22.23 11.54
N GLU A 169 -11.17 -22.23 12.35
CA GLU A 169 -11.04 -23.08 13.54
C GLU A 169 -12.17 -22.83 14.57
N LEU A 170 -12.44 -23.86 15.38
CA LEU A 170 -13.35 -23.81 16.52
C LEU A 170 -14.75 -23.27 16.16
N GLU A 171 -15.29 -23.78 15.05
CA GLU A 171 -16.60 -23.41 14.46
C GLU A 171 -16.70 -21.92 14.07
N GLY A 172 -15.56 -21.30 13.76
CA GLY A 172 -15.45 -19.90 13.39
C GLY A 172 -15.69 -18.95 14.56
N ARG A 173 -15.30 -19.35 15.79
CA ARG A 173 -15.40 -18.53 17.01
C ARG A 173 -14.83 -17.12 16.81
N ASP A 174 -13.66 -17.03 16.18
CA ASP A 174 -12.92 -15.78 16.00
C ASP A 174 -13.27 -15.03 14.70
N LYS A 175 -14.26 -15.49 13.90
CA LYS A 175 -14.58 -14.92 12.57
C LYS A 175 -14.90 -13.43 12.55
N TRP A 176 -15.40 -12.89 13.66
CA TRP A 176 -15.71 -11.47 13.80
C TRP A 176 -14.56 -10.62 14.35
N THR A 177 -13.43 -11.21 14.73
CA THR A 177 -12.31 -10.53 15.40
C THR A 177 -11.73 -9.40 14.56
N ALA A 178 -11.38 -9.67 13.29
CA ALA A 178 -10.83 -8.64 12.40
C ALA A 178 -11.85 -7.51 12.13
N TYR A 179 -13.13 -7.85 11.97
CA TYR A 179 -14.20 -6.88 11.79
C TYR A 179 -14.38 -5.99 13.03
N GLN A 180 -14.42 -6.57 14.23
CA GLN A 180 -14.55 -5.84 15.50
C GLN A 180 -13.32 -4.95 15.77
N PHE A 181 -12.12 -5.44 15.46
CA PHE A 181 -10.89 -4.66 15.53
C PHE A 181 -10.94 -3.46 14.59
N THR A 182 -11.18 -3.68 13.29
CA THR A 182 -11.26 -2.62 12.28
C THR A 182 -12.38 -1.62 12.59
N ARG A 183 -13.53 -2.07 13.11
CA ARG A 183 -14.56 -1.17 13.63
C ARG A 183 -14.09 -0.35 14.82
N THR A 184 -13.34 -0.93 15.76
CA THR A 184 -12.78 -0.18 16.89
C THR A 184 -11.74 0.86 16.43
N VAL A 185 -10.97 0.54 15.38
CA VAL A 185 -10.09 1.51 14.71
C VAL A 185 -10.91 2.69 14.17
N TYR A 186 -11.99 2.45 13.42
CA TYR A 186 -12.86 3.51 12.89
C TYR A 186 -13.63 4.29 13.96
N ASP A 187 -14.30 3.60 14.87
CA ASP A 187 -15.31 4.18 15.76
C ASP A 187 -14.69 4.90 16.98
N LYS A 188 -13.41 4.65 17.30
CA LYS A 188 -12.74 5.21 18.50
C LYS A 188 -11.35 5.78 18.25
N TRP A 189 -10.47 5.02 17.58
CA TRP A 189 -9.08 5.41 17.43
C TRP A 189 -8.89 6.48 16.35
N MET A 190 -9.52 6.31 15.19
CA MET A 190 -9.38 7.19 14.02
C MET A 190 -9.77 8.64 14.31
N PRO A 191 -10.90 8.97 14.98
CA PRO A 191 -11.26 10.36 15.26
C PRO A 191 -10.26 11.04 16.22
N THR A 192 -9.72 10.28 17.17
CA THR A 192 -8.69 10.76 18.10
C THR A 192 -7.37 11.02 17.35
N HIS A 193 -6.96 10.10 16.47
CA HIS A 193 -5.77 10.24 15.66
C HIS A 193 -5.88 11.41 14.67
N PHE A 194 -7.02 11.55 14.00
CA PHE A 194 -7.33 12.65 13.10
C PHE A 194 -7.23 14.01 13.79
N LYS A 195 -7.88 14.15 14.96
CA LYS A 195 -7.81 15.38 15.77
C LYS A 195 -6.37 15.74 16.13
N ASN A 196 -5.53 14.75 16.47
CA ASN A 196 -4.13 14.98 16.79
C ASN A 196 -3.31 15.44 15.56
N ILE A 197 -3.60 14.90 14.37
CA ILE A 197 -3.01 15.35 13.10
C ILE A 197 -3.42 16.79 12.80
N CYS A 198 -4.73 17.10 12.81
CA CYS A 198 -5.22 18.47 12.59
C CYS A 198 -4.57 19.46 13.55
N TYR A 199 -4.53 19.14 14.86
CA TYR A 199 -3.92 19.99 15.86
C TYR A 199 -2.41 20.18 15.68
N ALA A 200 -1.70 19.22 15.07
CA ALA A 200 -0.31 19.41 14.65
C ALA A 200 -0.20 20.30 13.40
N ILE A 201 -1.07 20.10 12.39
CA ILE A 201 -1.10 20.93 11.18
C ILE A 201 -1.39 22.39 11.53
N ASP A 202 -2.35 22.67 12.42
CA ASP A 202 -2.73 24.01 12.84
C ASP A 202 -1.56 24.79 13.50
N GLN A 203 -0.56 24.07 14.02
CA GLN A 203 0.67 24.63 14.63
C GLN A 203 1.84 24.79 13.65
N LEU A 204 1.72 24.30 12.41
CA LEU A 204 2.72 24.57 11.39
C LEU A 204 2.79 26.08 11.11
N PRO A 205 3.98 26.70 11.08
CA PRO A 205 4.11 28.11 10.75
C PRO A 205 3.56 28.38 9.35
N SER A 206 2.76 29.44 9.21
CA SER A 206 2.12 29.79 7.93
C SER A 206 3.13 30.19 6.84
N ASN A 207 4.34 30.57 7.25
CA ASN A 207 5.40 31.07 6.38
C ASN A 207 6.69 30.31 6.73
N LEU A 208 7.14 29.41 5.85
CA LEU A 208 8.49 28.85 5.90
C LEU A 208 9.17 29.12 4.57
N ASP A 209 10.19 29.96 4.60
CA ASP A 209 11.21 30.03 3.57
C ASP A 209 12.17 28.86 3.84
N PHE A 210 12.11 27.85 2.98
CA PHE A 210 12.85 26.61 3.16
C PHE A 210 14.18 26.69 2.42
N ASP A 211 15.23 27.11 3.13
CA ASP A 211 16.62 26.81 2.79
C ASP A 211 16.84 25.28 2.90
N VAL A 212 16.32 24.53 1.93
CA VAL A 212 16.69 23.14 1.67
C VAL A 212 17.89 23.16 0.74
N PRO A 213 19.10 22.78 1.20
CA PRO A 213 20.20 22.55 0.28
C PRO A 213 19.77 21.46 -0.71
N PRO A 214 19.97 21.65 -2.03
CA PRO A 214 19.61 20.63 -3.00
C PRO A 214 20.30 19.32 -2.62
N LEU A 215 19.54 18.21 -2.71
CA LEU A 215 19.97 16.87 -2.34
C LEU A 215 21.30 16.55 -3.03
N SER A 216 22.40 16.70 -2.30
CA SER A 216 23.73 16.49 -2.85
C SER A 216 23.91 15.00 -3.17
N GLU A 217 24.20 14.73 -4.44
CA GLU A 217 24.52 13.39 -4.96
C GLU A 217 25.78 12.83 -4.26
N ALA A 218 25.60 12.18 -3.12
CA ALA A 218 26.71 11.81 -2.24
C ALA A 218 26.62 10.36 -1.70
N THR A 219 26.24 9.41 -2.56
CA THR A 219 26.70 8.01 -2.46
C THR A 219 26.98 7.48 -3.87
N GLY A 220 28.25 7.51 -4.27
CA GLY A 220 28.66 7.23 -5.66
C GLY A 220 28.56 5.76 -6.06
N LEU A 221 27.51 5.42 -6.81
CA LEU A 221 27.31 4.11 -7.46
C LEU A 221 26.71 4.23 -8.88
N SER A 222 26.99 5.32 -9.62
CA SER A 222 26.45 5.53 -10.97
C SER A 222 27.43 6.21 -11.95
N GLN A 223 28.68 5.73 -12.02
CA GLN A 223 29.61 6.11 -13.11
C GLN A 223 29.74 5.08 -14.24
N ASP A 224 29.03 3.94 -14.17
CA ASP A 224 29.22 2.83 -15.13
C ASP A 224 27.96 2.47 -15.94
N LEU A 225 27.04 3.42 -16.12
CA LEU A 225 25.83 3.26 -16.94
C LEU A 225 25.64 4.38 -17.98
N GLY A 226 26.72 5.07 -18.35
CA GLY A 226 26.71 6.19 -19.31
C GLY A 226 26.93 5.82 -20.77
N ASN A 227 27.16 4.54 -21.10
CA ASN A 227 27.66 4.10 -22.40
C ASN A 227 26.68 3.21 -23.20
N LEU A 228 25.37 3.41 -23.05
CA LEU A 228 24.40 2.87 -24.02
C LEU A 228 23.20 3.80 -24.18
N ILE A 229 22.77 3.96 -25.45
CA ILE A 229 21.58 4.70 -25.91
C ILE A 229 21.75 6.23 -25.99
N GLN A 230 22.31 6.69 -27.13
CA GLN A 230 21.86 7.95 -27.75
C GLN A 230 20.84 7.65 -28.86
N PRO A 231 19.93 8.60 -29.19
CA PRO A 231 18.71 8.32 -29.96
C PRO A 231 18.88 8.51 -31.48
N GLY A 232 18.17 7.69 -32.27
CA GLY A 232 18.02 7.83 -33.72
C GLY A 232 16.54 7.95 -34.13
N ALA A 233 16.23 8.85 -35.06
CA ALA A 233 14.87 9.30 -35.35
C ALA A 233 14.08 8.44 -36.36
N CYS A 234 12.79 8.74 -36.48
CA CYS A 234 11.78 8.04 -37.29
C CYS A 234 12.04 8.02 -38.81
N SER A 235 11.63 6.94 -39.49
CA SER A 235 10.50 6.93 -40.45
C SER A 235 10.53 5.72 -41.39
N ALA A 236 9.37 5.39 -41.97
CA ALA A 236 9.17 4.21 -42.81
C ALA A 236 9.47 4.44 -44.30
N SER A 237 9.90 3.38 -44.98
CA SER A 237 9.55 3.10 -46.39
C SER A 237 9.83 1.62 -46.70
N ALA A 238 9.11 1.07 -47.69
CA ALA A 238 9.26 -0.30 -48.16
C ALA A 238 9.78 -0.30 -49.60
N ALA A 239 10.67 -1.24 -49.95
CA ALA A 239 10.86 -1.71 -51.33
C ALA A 239 11.57 -3.08 -51.39
N ASP A 240 11.17 -3.81 -52.42
CA ASP A 240 11.38 -5.20 -52.79
C ASP A 240 12.81 -5.69 -53.18
N GLN A 241 12.91 -7.02 -53.23
CA GLN A 241 13.57 -7.88 -54.25
C GLN A 241 15.03 -8.41 -54.16
N ASP A 242 15.08 -9.75 -54.23
CA ASP A 242 15.96 -10.66 -55.01
C ASP A 242 17.49 -10.63 -54.91
N SER A 243 18.07 -11.73 -54.40
CA SER A 243 18.56 -12.83 -55.27
C SER A 243 19.26 -14.00 -54.54
N GLN A 244 18.98 -15.21 -55.03
CA GLN A 244 19.80 -16.45 -55.18
C GLN A 244 21.29 -16.45 -54.71
N SER A 245 21.95 -17.58 -54.38
CA SER A 245 21.58 -18.99 -54.10
C SER A 245 22.84 -19.79 -53.72
N SER A 246 22.73 -20.93 -53.02
CA SER A 246 23.55 -22.14 -53.28
C SER A 246 23.09 -23.32 -52.42
N ILE A 247 23.28 -24.54 -52.95
CA ILE A 247 22.73 -25.80 -52.45
C ILE A 247 23.87 -26.68 -51.93
N ALA A 248 23.66 -27.36 -50.79
CA ALA A 248 24.21 -28.68 -50.52
C ALA A 248 23.35 -29.40 -49.46
N GLU A 249 22.91 -30.61 -49.77
CA GLU A 249 21.99 -31.42 -48.95
C GLU A 249 22.74 -32.28 -47.93
N GLN A 250 22.07 -32.65 -46.83
CA GLN A 250 21.97 -34.08 -46.47
C GLN A 250 20.78 -34.41 -45.56
N GLN A 251 20.20 -35.58 -45.81
CA GLN A 251 19.00 -36.19 -45.23
C GLN A 251 19.09 -36.35 -43.69
N ALA A 252 18.08 -36.07 -42.87
CA ALA A 252 16.68 -36.55 -42.79
C ALA A 252 16.49 -37.84 -41.95
N VAL A 253 15.25 -38.01 -41.46
CA VAL A 253 14.59 -39.15 -40.75
C VAL A 253 14.24 -38.89 -39.28
N THR A 254 13.03 -38.37 -39.07
CA THR A 254 12.11 -38.81 -38.00
C THR A 254 11.39 -40.09 -38.46
N PRO A 255 10.79 -40.85 -37.51
CA PRO A 255 9.33 -40.96 -37.61
C PRO A 255 8.59 -40.93 -36.27
N ASP A 256 7.35 -40.43 -36.32
CA ASP A 256 6.34 -40.58 -35.28
C ASP A 256 5.89 -42.04 -35.10
N THR A 257 5.23 -42.34 -33.97
CA THR A 257 4.14 -43.34 -33.97
C THR A 257 3.12 -43.05 -32.88
N SER A 258 1.84 -43.31 -33.17
CA SER A 258 0.66 -43.00 -32.35
C SER A 258 -0.36 -44.16 -32.35
N PHE A 259 -1.44 -44.06 -31.56
CA PHE A 259 -2.56 -45.04 -31.39
C PHE A 259 -2.15 -46.35 -30.65
N SER A 260 -2.94 -47.06 -29.80
CA SER A 260 -4.31 -47.00 -29.24
C SER A 260 -4.34 -47.83 -27.92
N GLY A 261 -5.38 -47.96 -27.08
CA GLY A 261 -6.75 -47.38 -27.03
C GLY A 261 -7.79 -48.36 -26.41
N VAL A 262 -8.80 -47.84 -25.68
CA VAL A 262 -10.02 -48.53 -25.13
C VAL A 262 -9.83 -49.51 -23.94
N GLY A 263 -10.74 -49.49 -22.94
CA GLY A 263 -10.86 -50.57 -21.93
C GLY A 263 -11.62 -50.29 -20.61
N GLU A 264 -12.95 -50.23 -20.67
CA GLU A 264 -14.00 -50.21 -19.62
C GLU A 264 -13.72 -50.46 -18.11
N ALA A 265 -14.57 -49.85 -17.27
CA ALA A 265 -14.64 -50.02 -15.82
C ALA A 265 -15.38 -51.30 -15.36
N LYS A 266 -14.97 -51.89 -14.21
CA LYS A 266 -15.80 -52.86 -13.48
C LYS A 266 -15.60 -52.83 -11.96
N ARG A 267 -16.67 -52.49 -11.23
CA ARG A 267 -16.77 -52.61 -9.76
C ARG A 267 -16.58 -54.07 -9.34
N ARG A 268 -15.89 -54.32 -8.22
CA ARG A 268 -16.13 -55.52 -7.40
C ARG A 268 -16.40 -55.15 -5.94
N LYS A 269 -17.36 -55.88 -5.37
CA LYS A 269 -18.01 -55.65 -4.08
C LYS A 269 -17.26 -56.45 -3.00
N GLY A 270 -17.18 -55.91 -1.78
CA GLY A 270 -16.46 -56.54 -0.67
C GLY A 270 -17.06 -57.88 -0.23
N ARG A 271 -16.28 -58.66 0.53
CA ARG A 271 -16.71 -59.90 1.17
C ARG A 271 -16.22 -59.93 2.62
N THR A 272 -17.16 -59.81 3.55
CA THR A 272 -16.97 -60.04 4.98
C THR A 272 -17.29 -61.50 5.29
N ASN A 273 -16.53 -62.11 6.20
CA ASN A 273 -16.89 -63.22 7.10
C ASN A 273 -15.93 -63.05 8.30
N ARG A 274 -16.44 -62.96 9.54
CA ARG A 274 -16.78 -64.10 10.42
C ARG A 274 -15.58 -65.00 10.66
#